data_AF-A0A250XUT4-F1
#
_entry.id   AF-A0A250XUT4-F1
#
_cell.length_a   1.000
_cell.length_b   1.000
_cell.length_c   1.000
_cell.angle_alpha   90.00
_cell.angle_beta   90.00
_cell.angle_gamma   90.00
#
_symmetry.space_group_name_H-M   'P 1'
#
loop_
_entity.id
_entity.type
_entity.pdbx_description
1 polymer ?
#
loop_
_entity_poly.entity_id
_entity_poly.type
_entity_poly.pdbx_seq_one_letter_code
_entity_poly.pdbx_strand_id
1 'polypeptide(L)'
;MLGVFALSAVVHEYALAVCLSYFYPVLFVLFMFFGMAFNFIVNDSRKRPVWNIMVWASLFLGHGVILCFYSQEWYARQHCPLKNPTFLDYVRPRSWTCRYVF
;
A
#
# COMPACT_ATOMS: atom_id res chain seq x y z
N MET A 1 -15.73 13.96 -4.64
CA MET A 1 -15.04 12.68 -4.90
C MET A 1 -13.66 12.62 -4.26
N LEU A 2 -12.77 13.60 -4.47
CA LEU A 2 -11.42 13.58 -3.89
C LEU A 2 -11.38 13.47 -2.36
N GLY A 3 -12.17 14.26 -1.63
CA GLY A 3 -12.16 14.24 -0.15
C GLY A 3 -12.58 12.90 0.45
N VAL A 4 -13.64 12.28 -0.09
CA VAL A 4 -14.09 10.94 0.35
C VAL A 4 -13.08 9.86 -0.03
N PHE A 5 -12.42 9.99 -1.19
CA PHE A 5 -11.40 9.05 -1.62
C PHE A 5 -10.15 9.12 -0.75
N ALA A 6 -9.67 10.33 -0.44
CA ALA A 6 -8.56 10.54 0.47
C ALA A 6 -8.88 10.05 1.89
N LEU A 7 -10.08 10.34 2.41
CA LEU A 7 -10.53 9.84 3.71
C LEU A 7 -10.54 8.31 3.75
N SER A 8 -11.05 7.66 2.70
CA SER A 8 -11.02 6.20 2.57
C SER A 8 -9.59 5.66 2.62
N ALA A 9 -8.66 6.26 1.86
CA ALA A 9 -7.26 5.83 1.85
C ALA A 9 -6.60 5.97 3.24
N VAL A 10 -6.89 7.05 3.97
CA VAL A 10 -6.40 7.24 5.35
C VAL A 10 -6.95 6.17 6.29
N VAL A 11 -8.24 5.85 6.20
CA VAL A 11 -8.86 4.83 7.06
C VAL A 11 -8.27 3.43 6.78
N HIS A 12 -8.04 3.07 5.52
CA HIS A 12 -7.41 1.79 5.17
C HIS A 12 -5.97 1.71 5.67
N GLU A 13 -5.19 2.78 5.50
CA GLU A 13 -3.82 2.84 6.02
C GLU A 13 -3.81 2.75 7.55
N TYR A 14 -4.73 3.44 8.23
CA TYR A 14 -4.88 3.38 9.69
C TYR A 14 -5.21 1.96 10.17
N ALA A 15 -6.14 1.27 9.50
CA ALA A 15 -6.48 -0.11 9.85
C ALA A 15 -5.26 -1.04 9.73
N LEU A 16 -4.49 -0.94 8.64
CA LEU A 16 -3.27 -1.73 8.48
C LEU A 16 -2.19 -1.36 9.49
N ALA A 17 -2.00 -0.07 9.77
CA ALA A 17 -1.01 0.40 10.73
C ALA A 17 -1.28 -0.10 12.15
N VAL A 18 -2.56 -0.15 12.55
CA VAL A 18 -3.00 -0.71 13.84
C VAL A 18 -2.78 -2.23 13.88
N CYS A 19 -3.20 -2.96 12.83
CA CYS A 19 -3.08 -4.42 12.79
C CYS A 19 -1.62 -4.90 12.75
N LEU A 20 -0.76 -4.23 11.98
CA LEU A 20 0.62 -4.64 11.74
C LEU A 20 1.63 -3.96 12.68
N SER A 21 1.18 -3.01 13.50
CA SER A 21 2.03 -2.25 14.42
C SER A 21 3.22 -1.56 13.73
N TYR A 22 3.04 -1.13 12.48
CA TYR A 22 4.01 -0.31 11.75
C TYR A 22 3.34 0.55 10.67
N PHE A 23 3.98 1.64 10.29
CA PHE A 23 3.48 2.50 9.22
C PHE A 23 4.26 2.29 7.93
N TYR A 24 3.58 1.83 6.88
CA TYR A 24 4.17 1.64 5.56
C TYR A 24 3.17 2.07 4.48
N PRO A 25 3.21 3.36 4.06
CA PRO A 25 2.12 4.02 3.33
C PRO A 25 2.03 3.67 1.84
N VAL A 26 2.34 2.43 1.47
CA VAL A 26 2.24 1.96 0.10
C VAL A 26 0.79 1.86 -0.34
N LEU A 27 -0.11 1.39 0.53
CA LEU A 27 -1.53 1.32 0.21
C LEU A 27 -2.08 2.74 -0.03
N PHE A 28 -1.77 3.70 0.85
CA PHE A 28 -2.18 5.09 0.67
C PHE A 28 -1.75 5.67 -0.68
N VAL A 29 -0.48 5.52 -1.06
CA VAL A 29 0.06 6.04 -2.34
C VAL A 29 -0.60 5.34 -3.54
N LEU A 30 -0.79 4.02 -3.45
CA LEU A 30 -1.36 3.24 -4.54
C LEU A 30 -2.83 3.64 -4.78
N PHE A 31 -3.62 3.81 -3.72
CA PHE A 31 -4.98 4.34 -3.83
C PHE A 31 -4.97 5.77 -4.37
N MET A 32 -4.23 6.71 -3.75
CA MET A 32 -4.23 8.12 -4.16
C MET A 32 -3.80 8.32 -5.61
N PHE A 33 -2.76 7.62 -6.09
CA PHE A 33 -2.26 7.81 -7.44
C PHE A 33 -3.06 7.00 -8.46
N PHE A 34 -3.11 5.67 -8.31
CA PHE A 34 -3.78 4.81 -9.30
C PHE A 34 -5.29 4.96 -9.22
N GLY A 35 -5.88 4.94 -8.02
CA GLY A 35 -7.33 5.08 -7.86
C GLY A 35 -7.87 6.40 -8.40
N MET A 36 -7.14 7.50 -8.20
CA MET A 36 -7.51 8.80 -8.76
C MET A 36 -7.30 8.85 -10.27
N ALA A 37 -6.18 8.33 -10.78
CA ALA A 37 -5.94 8.24 -12.22
C ALA A 37 -7.04 7.44 -12.93
N PHE A 38 -7.43 6.28 -12.39
CA PHE A 38 -8.51 5.47 -12.95
C PHE A 38 -9.86 6.19 -12.90
N ASN A 39 -10.17 6.93 -11.83
CA ASN A 39 -11.41 7.70 -11.75
C ASN A 39 -11.53 8.76 -12.86
N PHE A 40 -10.43 9.44 -13.21
CA PHE A 40 -10.42 10.43 -14.29
C PHE A 40 -10.35 9.80 -15.70
N ILE A 41 -9.62 8.69 -15.85
CA ILE A 41 -9.40 8.05 -17.15
C ILE A 41 -10.62 7.21 -17.58
N VAL A 42 -11.24 6.49 -16.64
CA VAL A 42 -12.41 5.64 -16.88
C VAL A 42 -13.66 6.48 -16.71
N ASN A 43 -13.93 7.33 -17.68
CA ASN A 43 -15.17 8.10 -17.71
C ASN A 43 -16.35 7.19 -18.13
N ASP A 44 -17.52 7.43 -17.54
CA ASP A 44 -18.75 6.61 -17.68
C ASP A 44 -19.26 6.49 -19.13
N SER A 45 -18.76 7.36 -20.03
CA SER A 45 -19.07 7.33 -21.46
C SER A 45 -18.33 6.23 -22.24
N ARG A 46 -17.28 5.61 -21.69
CA ARG A 46 -16.46 4.62 -22.40
C ARG A 46 -16.93 3.18 -22.16
N LYS A 47 -17.92 2.72 -22.92
CA LYS A 47 -18.48 1.34 -22.85
C LYS A 47 -17.62 0.24 -23.50
N ARG A 48 -16.35 0.49 -23.81
CA ARG A 48 -15.50 -0.52 -24.50
C ARG A 48 -15.06 -1.61 -23.49
N PRO A 49 -15.13 -2.91 -23.85
CA PRO A 49 -14.75 -4.01 -22.95
C PRO A 49 -13.27 -3.99 -22.54
N VAL A 50 -12.42 -3.28 -23.30
CA VAL A 50 -11.00 -3.07 -22.97
C VAL A 50 -10.80 -2.39 -21.62
N TRP A 51 -11.73 -1.50 -21.21
CA TRP A 51 -11.66 -0.84 -19.89
C TRP A 51 -11.83 -1.82 -18.74
N ASN A 52 -12.67 -2.84 -18.91
CA ASN A 52 -12.84 -3.89 -17.90
C ASN A 52 -11.53 -4.68 -17.70
N ILE A 53 -10.86 -5.07 -18.80
CA ILE A 53 -9.59 -5.78 -18.75
C ILE A 53 -8.51 -4.95 -18.04
N MET A 54 -8.43 -3.64 -18.33
CA MET A 54 -7.47 -2.76 -17.67
C MET A 54 -7.75 -2.61 -16.17
N VAL A 55 -9.01 -2.49 -15.76
CA VAL A 55 -9.39 -2.45 -14.34
C VAL A 55 -8.97 -3.74 -13.64
N TRP A 56 -9.30 -4.92 -14.19
CA TRP A 56 -8.89 -6.21 -13.63
C TRP A 56 -7.37 -6.37 -13.54
N ALA A 57 -6.65 -6.02 -14.60
CA ALA A 57 -5.19 -6.09 -14.62
C ALA A 57 -4.58 -5.18 -13.52
N SER A 58 -5.09 -3.95 -13.39
CA SER A 58 -4.63 -3.02 -12.34
C SER A 58 -4.95 -3.49 -10.93
N LEU A 59 -6.09 -4.17 -10.75
CA LEU A 59 -6.54 -4.67 -9.45
C LEU A 59 -5.65 -5.83 -9.00
N PHE A 60 -5.36 -6.79 -9.89
CA PHE A 60 -4.45 -7.89 -9.59
C PHE A 60 -3.03 -7.39 -9.30
N LEU A 61 -2.53 -6.44 -10.08
CA LEU A 61 -1.19 -5.89 -9.89
C LEU A 61 -1.11 -5.10 -8.57
N GLY A 62 -2.08 -4.23 -8.30
CA GLY A 62 -2.16 -3.48 -7.06
C GLY A 62 -2.25 -4.40 -5.83
N HIS A 63 -3.08 -5.44 -5.89
CA HIS A 63 -3.22 -6.38 -4.78
C HIS A 63 -1.94 -7.19 -4.55
N GLY A 64 -1.28 -7.63 -5.64
CA GLY A 64 0.01 -8.32 -5.58
C GLY A 64 1.10 -7.47 -4.93
N VAL A 65 1.24 -6.20 -5.35
CA VAL A 65 2.24 -5.27 -4.79
C VAL A 65 2.00 -5.03 -3.29
N ILE A 66 0.75 -4.80 -2.89
CA ILE A 66 0.39 -4.63 -1.47
C ILE A 66 0.78 -5.89 -0.69
N LEU A 67 0.33 -7.06 -1.12
CA LEU A 67 0.59 -8.31 -0.42
C LEU A 67 2.10 -8.60 -0.29
N CYS A 68 2.86 -8.43 -1.38
CA CYS A 68 4.32 -8.64 -1.38
C CYS A 68 5.04 -7.67 -0.45
N PHE A 69 4.77 -6.36 -0.52
CA PHE A 69 5.55 -5.41 0.28
C PHE A 69 5.19 -5.45 1.77
N TYR A 70 3.91 -5.60 2.13
CA TYR A 70 3.52 -5.73 3.54
C TYR A 70 4.03 -7.05 4.13
N SER A 71 4.00 -8.17 3.39
CA SER A 71 4.59 -9.42 3.87
C SER A 71 6.10 -9.32 4.03
N GLN A 72 6.81 -8.74 3.06
CA GLN A 72 8.27 -8.56 3.13
C GLN A 72 8.69 -7.67 4.31
N GLU A 73 7.98 -6.57 4.54
CA GLU A 73 8.24 -5.67 5.68
C GLU A 73 7.95 -6.36 7.03
N TRP A 74 6.85 -7.13 7.10
CA TRP A 74 6.50 -7.91 8.28
C TRP A 74 7.57 -8.96 8.61
N TYR A 75 8.00 -9.76 7.62
CA TYR A 75 9.07 -10.75 7.82
C TYR A 75 10.42 -10.10 8.16
N ALA A 76 10.76 -8.95 7.58
CA ALA A 76 11.98 -8.22 7.91
C ALA A 76 11.97 -7.74 9.38
N ARG A 77 10.81 -7.33 9.90
CA ARG A 77 10.65 -6.94 11.31
C ARG A 77 10.79 -8.11 12.27
N GLN A 78 10.32 -9.29 11.89
CA GLN A 78 10.48 -10.50 12.69
C GLN A 78 11.94 -10.96 12.78
N HIS A 79 12.68 -10.90 11.67
CA HIS A 79 14.07 -11.38 11.63
C HIS A 79 15.07 -10.38 12.21
N CYS A 80 14.78 -9.07 12.18
CA CYS A 80 15.64 -8.01 12.71
C CYS A 80 14.93 -7.23 13.85
N PRO A 81 14.79 -7.80 15.08
CA PRO A 81 14.17 -7.09 16.19
C PRO A 81 15.08 -5.96 16.72
N LEU A 82 14.51 -4.77 16.97
CA LEU A 82 15.25 -3.67 17.58
C LEU A 82 15.32 -3.79 19.10
N LYS A 83 16.50 -3.54 19.66
CA LYS A 83 16.70 -3.45 21.11
C LYS A 83 16.14 -2.15 21.73
N ASN A 84 16.05 -1.05 20.97
CA ASN A 84 15.57 0.25 21.46
C ASN A 84 14.59 0.89 20.46
N PRO A 85 13.28 0.62 20.55
CA PRO A 85 12.31 1.16 19.61
C PRO A 85 12.13 2.67 19.80
N THR A 86 12.40 3.45 18.76
CA THR A 86 12.11 4.90 18.68
C THR A 86 10.91 5.15 17.76
N PHE A 87 10.19 6.27 17.88
CA PHE A 87 9.08 6.62 16.98
C PHE A 87 9.48 6.59 15.49
N LEU A 88 10.72 6.99 15.16
CA LEU A 88 11.28 6.91 13.82
C LEU A 88 11.38 5.48 13.25
N ASP A 89 11.44 4.46 14.11
CA ASP A 89 11.47 3.06 13.70
C ASP A 89 10.11 2.53 13.25
N TYR A 90 9.03 3.25 13.58
CA TYR A 90 7.68 2.94 13.14
C TYR A 90 7.48 3.28 11.65
N VAL A 91 8.10 4.37 11.19
CA VAL A 91 7.99 4.90 9.82
C VAL A 91 9.11 4.40 8.89
N ARG A 92 10.27 4.03 9.44
CA ARG A 92 11.41 3.56 8.65
C ARG A 92 11.17 2.12 8.16
N PRO A 93 11.20 1.86 6.83
CA PRO A 93 11.05 0.51 6.30
C PRO A 93 12.26 -0.37 6.65
N ARG A 94 11.97 -1.58 7.10
CA ARG A 94 12.94 -2.63 7.47
C ARG A 94 13.38 -3.46 6.28
N SER A 95 12.52 -3.57 5.28
CA SER A 95 12.77 -4.23 4.00
C SER A 95 14.07 -3.78 3.30
N TRP A 96 14.50 -2.53 3.48
CA TRP A 96 15.76 -2.02 2.90
C TRP A 96 16.90 -1.83 3.91
N THR A 97 16.62 -1.86 5.21
CA THR A 97 17.60 -1.53 6.25
C THR A 97 18.12 -2.75 7.00
N CYS A 98 17.35 -3.84 7.05
CA CYS A 98 17.79 -5.12 7.60
C CYS A 98 18.77 -5.77 6.60
N ARG A 99 20.07 -5.70 6.91
CA ARG A 99 21.07 -6.56 6.29
C ARG A 99 21.09 -7.87 7.08
N TYR A 100 20.80 -8.99 6.41
CA TYR A 100 21.09 -10.31 6.97
C TYR A 100 22.59 -10.38 7.26
N VAL A 101 22.94 -10.34 8.54
CA VAL A 101 24.28 -10.69 9.00
C VAL A 101 24.20 -12.18 9.32
N PHE A 102 24.88 -13.00 8.51
CA PHE A 102 25.11 -14.41 8.81
C PHE A 102 25.97 -14.56 10.06
#